data_AF-A0A4R8DSA4-F1
#
_entry.id   AF-A0A4R8DSA4-F1
#
_cell.length_a   1.000
_cell.length_b   1.000
_cell.length_c   1.000
_cell.angle_alpha   90.00
_cell.angle_beta   90.00
_cell.angle_gamma   90.00
#
_symmetry.space_group_name_H-M   'P 1'
#
loop_
_entity.id
_entity.type
_entity.pdbx_description
1 polymer ?
#
loop_
_entity_poly.entity_id
_entity_poly.type
_entity_poly.pdbx_seq_one_letter_code
_entity_poly.pdbx_strand_id
1 'polypeptide(L)'
;MDLKKYYELARRIQEQGGPGKAPALIAQAEDLEDNILAQYGLPPSRRFVRILHSMHRHKKLSEQMLDKVRERLKEAAEDYLLSSPLPDEQVLSEAKRRHLSALDVLPELGMPTQEYLVFVYNHFCTRRGVHVPQVIQEFRLLKEHRILQDIAELKEAGGRRNNPLYRQLKAHGLQFLDAFLKKQKETDPTNRQEMERQLKQLMNMAASSYLQYLQLRSHGMKDAQARRHVGLEDEVFYRIALYTFMLQK
;
A
#
# COMPACT_ATOMS: atom_id res chain seq x y z
N MET A 1 25.23 -7.57 -1.98
CA MET A 1 25.49 -6.74 -0.78
C MET A 1 24.19 -6.09 -0.29
N ASP A 2 23.28 -5.72 -1.20
CA ASP A 2 22.14 -4.87 -0.89
C ASP A 2 21.00 -5.57 -0.13
N LEU A 3 20.75 -6.87 -0.40
CA LEU A 3 19.76 -7.66 0.38
C LEU A 3 20.08 -7.75 1.87
N LYS A 4 21.38 -7.83 2.24
CA LYS A 4 21.82 -7.85 3.65
C LYS A 4 21.55 -6.49 4.31
N LYS A 5 21.93 -5.40 3.62
CA LYS A 5 21.69 -4.03 4.07
C LYS A 5 20.19 -3.76 4.25
N TYR A 6 19.37 -4.17 3.29
CA TYR A 6 17.92 -4.07 3.35
C TYR A 6 17.34 -4.80 4.58
N TYR A 7 17.76 -6.05 4.82
CA TYR A 7 17.33 -6.81 6.00
C TYR A 7 17.69 -6.12 7.32
N GLU A 8 18.93 -5.63 7.45
CA GLU A 8 19.37 -4.90 8.64
C GLU A 8 18.56 -3.61 8.86
N LEU A 9 18.25 -2.91 7.79
CA LEU A 9 17.50 -1.67 7.83
C LEU A 9 16.02 -1.91 8.22
N ALA A 10 15.40 -2.96 7.69
CA ALA A 10 14.08 -3.40 8.11
C ALA A 10 14.03 -3.81 9.60
N ARG A 11 15.09 -4.44 10.11
CA ARG A 11 15.23 -4.77 11.54
C ARG A 11 15.32 -3.51 12.40
N ARG A 12 16.10 -2.51 11.98
CA ARG A 12 16.19 -1.20 12.67
C ARG A 12 14.85 -0.48 12.71
N ILE A 13 14.06 -0.52 11.64
CA ILE A 13 12.70 0.06 11.62
C ILE A 13 11.80 -0.64 12.66
N GLN A 14 11.86 -1.97 12.76
CA GLN A 14 11.11 -2.71 13.78
C GLN A 14 11.56 -2.34 15.20
N GLU A 15 12.88 -2.23 15.42
CA GLU A 15 13.46 -1.86 16.72
C GLU A 15 13.10 -0.43 17.16
N GLN A 16 12.91 0.49 16.21
CA GLN A 16 12.45 1.87 16.50
C GLN A 16 10.94 1.99 16.75
N GLY A 17 10.23 0.87 16.88
CA GLY A 17 8.79 0.85 17.17
C GLY A 17 7.90 0.87 15.91
N GLY A 18 8.46 0.48 14.77
CA GLY A 18 7.72 0.25 13.53
C GLY A 18 7.64 1.46 12.60
N PRO A 19 6.90 1.33 11.49
CA PRO A 19 6.90 2.29 10.38
C PRO A 19 6.33 3.68 10.74
N GLY A 20 5.68 3.84 11.90
CA GLY A 20 5.16 5.15 12.33
C GLY A 20 6.21 6.07 12.94
N LYS A 21 7.38 5.56 13.35
CA LYS A 21 8.35 6.30 14.17
C LYS A 21 9.69 6.60 13.48
N ALA A 22 9.92 6.03 12.29
CA ALA A 22 11.18 6.10 11.58
C ALA A 22 11.01 6.43 10.08
N PRO A 23 10.39 7.57 9.71
CA PRO A 23 10.08 7.90 8.32
C PRO A 23 11.32 7.97 7.42
N ALA A 24 12.45 8.49 7.93
CA ALA A 24 13.69 8.56 7.18
C ALA A 24 14.31 7.17 6.89
N LEU A 25 14.15 6.21 7.80
CA LEU A 25 14.61 4.84 7.57
C LEU A 25 13.69 4.12 6.58
N ILE A 26 12.40 4.42 6.57
CA ILE A 26 11.47 3.83 5.59
C ILE A 26 11.80 4.30 4.19
N ALA A 27 12.03 5.60 3.99
CA ALA A 27 12.45 6.12 2.69
C ALA A 27 13.73 5.42 2.20
N GLN A 28 14.72 5.23 3.09
CA GLN A 28 15.94 4.47 2.74
C GLN A 28 15.66 2.98 2.43
N ALA A 29 14.64 2.38 3.07
CA ALA A 29 14.23 1.01 2.78
C ALA A 29 13.60 0.92 1.40
N GLU A 30 12.70 1.83 1.07
CA GLU A 30 12.01 1.93 -0.21
C GLU A 30 13.02 2.18 -1.35
N ASP A 31 13.97 3.12 -1.16
CA ASP A 31 15.06 3.33 -2.11
C ASP A 31 15.89 2.06 -2.34
N LEU A 32 16.14 1.27 -1.28
CA LEU A 32 16.85 0.00 -1.39
C LEU A 32 16.00 -1.08 -2.08
N GLU A 33 14.69 -1.14 -1.83
CA GLU A 33 13.78 -2.05 -2.53
C GLU A 33 13.80 -1.77 -4.04
N ASP A 34 13.66 -0.51 -4.43
CA ASP A 34 13.68 -0.05 -5.81
C ASP A 34 15.02 -0.40 -6.48
N ASN A 35 16.14 -0.12 -5.81
CA ASN A 35 17.47 -0.45 -6.32
C ASN A 35 17.68 -1.96 -6.48
N ILE A 36 17.22 -2.77 -5.52
CA ILE A 36 17.34 -4.23 -5.60
C ILE A 36 16.51 -4.75 -6.77
N LEU A 37 15.26 -4.32 -6.91
CA LEU A 37 14.38 -4.78 -7.99
C LEU A 37 14.89 -4.34 -9.37
N ALA A 38 15.39 -3.11 -9.47
CA ALA A 38 16.00 -2.59 -10.70
C ALA A 38 17.20 -3.42 -11.17
N GLN A 39 18.01 -3.98 -10.26
CA GLN A 39 19.12 -4.88 -10.63
C GLN A 39 18.67 -6.15 -11.36
N TYR A 40 17.43 -6.59 -11.15
CA TYR A 40 16.83 -7.75 -11.83
C TYR A 40 15.91 -7.34 -12.99
N GLY A 41 15.81 -6.05 -13.32
CA GLY A 41 14.89 -5.54 -14.34
C GLY A 41 13.42 -5.62 -13.94
N LEU A 42 13.13 -5.72 -12.64
CA LEU A 42 11.78 -5.81 -12.10
C LEU A 42 11.26 -4.42 -11.70
N PRO A 43 9.99 -4.09 -11.99
CA PRO A 43 9.37 -2.87 -11.48
C PRO A 43 9.13 -2.98 -9.97
N PRO A 44 9.07 -1.86 -9.23
CA PRO A 44 8.78 -1.85 -7.79
C PRO A 44 7.29 -2.09 -7.48
N SER A 45 6.72 -3.16 -8.05
CA SER A 45 5.34 -3.55 -7.80
C SER A 45 5.21 -4.35 -6.52
N ARG A 46 4.03 -4.30 -5.87
CA ARG A 46 3.79 -5.01 -4.60
C ARG A 46 4.05 -6.51 -4.72
N ARG A 47 3.80 -7.10 -5.90
CA ARG A 47 4.13 -8.52 -6.19
C ARG A 47 5.61 -8.83 -5.95
N PHE A 48 6.52 -7.99 -6.47
CA PHE A 48 7.96 -8.23 -6.37
C PHE A 48 8.52 -7.78 -5.03
N VAL A 49 8.04 -6.65 -4.49
CA VAL A 49 8.39 -6.19 -3.13
C VAL A 49 8.04 -7.25 -2.07
N ARG A 50 6.94 -8.00 -2.25
CA ARG A 50 6.58 -9.11 -1.36
C ARG A 50 7.63 -10.23 -1.30
N ILE A 51 8.44 -10.40 -2.33
CA ILE A 51 9.57 -11.35 -2.33
C ILE A 51 10.61 -10.87 -1.31
N LEU A 52 10.92 -9.57 -1.30
CA LEU A 52 11.83 -8.97 -0.32
C LEU A 52 11.26 -9.04 1.10
N HIS A 53 9.98 -8.71 1.27
CA HIS A 53 9.29 -8.73 2.57
C HIS A 53 9.21 -10.14 3.19
N SER A 54 9.39 -11.19 2.39
CA SER A 54 9.44 -12.56 2.92
C SER A 54 10.60 -12.75 3.92
N MET A 55 11.67 -11.95 3.81
CA MET A 55 12.80 -11.97 4.75
C MET A 55 12.41 -11.48 6.16
N HIS A 56 11.42 -10.59 6.28
CA HIS A 56 10.99 -10.04 7.57
C HIS A 56 10.34 -11.08 8.49
N ARG A 57 9.95 -12.24 7.94
CA ARG A 57 9.34 -13.34 8.72
C ARG A 57 10.36 -14.09 9.57
N HIS A 58 11.64 -13.91 9.28
CA HIS A 58 12.71 -14.65 9.95
C HIS A 58 13.43 -13.76 10.96
N LYS A 59 13.70 -14.31 12.16
CA LYS A 59 14.39 -13.59 13.25
C LYS A 59 15.90 -13.46 13.03
N LYS A 60 16.50 -14.32 12.21
CA LYS A 60 17.94 -14.34 11.93
C LYS A 60 18.17 -14.40 10.43
N LEU A 61 19.16 -13.66 9.97
CA LEU A 61 19.66 -13.71 8.61
C LEU A 61 20.46 -15.00 8.41
N SER A 62 20.17 -15.76 7.36
CA SER A 62 20.98 -16.91 6.93
C SER A 62 21.33 -16.78 5.45
N GLU A 63 22.51 -17.27 5.05
CA GLU A 63 22.91 -17.27 3.63
C GLU A 63 21.93 -18.05 2.76
N GLN A 64 21.47 -19.21 3.24
CA GLN A 64 20.45 -20.01 2.55
C GLN A 64 19.15 -19.25 2.27
N MET A 65 18.77 -18.30 3.13
CA MET A 65 17.59 -17.46 2.90
C MET A 65 17.86 -16.40 1.83
N LEU A 66 19.04 -15.77 1.87
CA LEU A 66 19.46 -14.82 0.84
C LEU A 66 19.50 -15.49 -0.53
N ASP A 67 20.02 -16.71 -0.61
CA ASP A 67 20.05 -17.49 -1.85
C ASP A 67 18.63 -17.79 -2.35
N LYS A 68 17.73 -18.24 -1.47
CA LYS A 68 16.31 -18.46 -1.83
C LYS A 68 15.63 -17.19 -2.36
N VAL A 69 15.90 -16.03 -1.75
CA VAL A 69 15.33 -14.76 -2.19
C VAL A 69 15.90 -14.35 -3.56
N ARG A 70 17.21 -14.52 -3.77
CA ARG A 70 17.84 -14.27 -5.08
C ARG A 70 17.25 -15.16 -6.17
N GLU A 71 17.12 -16.46 -5.93
CA GLU A 71 16.54 -17.38 -6.90
C GLU A 71 15.09 -17.00 -7.23
N ARG A 72 14.27 -16.67 -6.23
CA ARG A 72 12.90 -16.20 -6.47
C ARG A 72 12.82 -14.88 -7.23
N LEU A 73 13.80 -13.98 -7.04
CA LEU A 73 13.89 -12.74 -7.82
C LEU A 73 14.29 -13.02 -9.27
N LYS A 74 15.22 -13.96 -9.50
CA LYS A 74 15.61 -14.39 -10.85
C LYS A 74 14.44 -15.05 -11.59
N GLU A 75 13.78 -16.03 -10.98
CA GLU A 75 12.60 -16.68 -11.57
C GLU A 75 11.52 -15.64 -11.92
N ALA A 76 11.25 -14.72 -10.97
CA ALA A 76 10.27 -13.67 -11.19
C ALA A 76 10.67 -12.69 -12.30
N ALA A 77 11.97 -12.42 -12.48
CA ALA A 77 12.52 -11.60 -13.54
C ALA A 77 12.48 -12.30 -14.90
N GLU A 78 12.83 -13.58 -14.96
CA GLU A 78 12.73 -14.39 -16.17
C GLU A 78 11.28 -14.41 -16.67
N ASP A 79 10.33 -14.74 -15.80
CA ASP A 79 8.89 -14.73 -16.12
C ASP A 79 8.41 -13.36 -16.62
N TYR A 80 8.90 -12.28 -15.98
CA TYR A 80 8.51 -10.91 -16.31
C TYR A 80 9.10 -10.45 -17.64
N LEU A 81 10.40 -10.66 -17.87
CA LEU A 81 11.11 -10.25 -19.07
C LEU A 81 10.69 -11.07 -20.30
N LEU A 82 10.24 -12.32 -20.10
CA LEU A 82 9.66 -13.15 -21.16
C LEU A 82 8.21 -12.77 -21.47
N SER A 83 7.53 -12.07 -20.57
CA SER A 83 6.17 -11.58 -20.82
C SER A 83 6.20 -10.39 -21.78
N SER A 84 5.50 -10.49 -22.91
CA SER A 84 5.42 -9.41 -23.89
C SER A 84 4.76 -8.18 -23.24
N PRO A 85 5.37 -6.99 -23.27
CA PRO A 85 4.79 -5.81 -22.65
C PRO A 85 3.49 -5.43 -23.36
N LEU A 86 2.39 -5.50 -22.63
CA LEU A 86 1.10 -5.02 -23.11
C LEU A 86 1.16 -3.49 -23.28
N PRO A 87 0.48 -2.92 -24.29
CA PRO A 87 0.31 -1.47 -24.38
C PRO A 87 -0.34 -0.90 -23.12
N ASP A 88 0.08 0.30 -22.68
CA ASP A 88 -0.45 0.98 -21.48
C ASP A 88 -1.99 0.99 -21.40
N GLU A 89 -2.64 1.15 -22.54
CA GLU A 89 -4.10 1.15 -22.68
C GLU A 89 -4.73 -0.19 -22.28
N GLN A 90 -4.10 -1.29 -22.69
CA GLN A 90 -4.53 -2.64 -22.37
C GLN A 90 -4.23 -2.95 -20.90
N VAL A 91 -3.07 -2.51 -20.39
CA VAL A 91 -2.72 -2.63 -18.97
C VAL A 91 -3.79 -1.97 -18.10
N LEU A 92 -4.17 -0.72 -18.39
CA LEU A 92 -5.19 0.01 -17.64
C LEU A 92 -6.58 -0.62 -17.75
N SER A 93 -6.96 -1.09 -18.94
CA SER A 93 -8.26 -1.74 -19.18
C SER A 93 -8.36 -3.05 -18.41
N GLU A 94 -7.32 -3.88 -18.48
CA GLU A 94 -7.24 -5.16 -17.78
C GLU A 94 -7.21 -4.95 -16.27
N ALA A 95 -6.43 -3.97 -15.81
CA ALA A 95 -6.32 -3.65 -14.41
C ALA A 95 -7.66 -3.21 -13.81
N LYS A 96 -8.45 -2.41 -14.55
CA LYS A 96 -9.80 -2.04 -14.14
C LYS A 96 -10.73 -3.24 -14.10
N ARG A 97 -10.65 -4.14 -15.10
CA ARG A 97 -11.46 -5.38 -15.17
C ARG A 97 -11.17 -6.34 -14.01
N ARG A 98 -9.89 -6.50 -13.66
CA ARG A 98 -9.43 -7.42 -12.61
C ARG A 98 -9.34 -6.78 -11.22
N HIS A 99 -9.74 -5.51 -11.08
CA HIS A 99 -9.64 -4.74 -9.84
C HIS A 99 -8.23 -4.76 -9.23
N LEU A 100 -7.20 -4.58 -10.06
CA LEU A 100 -5.82 -4.55 -9.60
C LEU A 100 -5.53 -3.28 -8.78
N SER A 101 -4.52 -3.37 -7.93
CA SER A 101 -4.07 -2.26 -7.09
C SER A 101 -3.24 -1.26 -7.90
N ALA A 102 -3.36 0.04 -7.58
CA ALA A 102 -2.48 1.07 -8.13
C ALA A 102 -0.99 0.77 -7.88
N LEU A 103 -0.68 0.13 -6.74
CA LEU A 103 0.69 -0.25 -6.35
C LEU A 103 1.26 -1.39 -7.20
N ASP A 104 0.41 -2.12 -7.92
CA ASP A 104 0.85 -3.11 -8.88
C ASP A 104 0.90 -2.53 -10.28
N VAL A 105 -0.04 -1.64 -10.64
CA VAL A 105 -0.23 -1.18 -12.02
C VAL A 105 0.64 0.02 -12.38
N LEU A 106 0.84 0.98 -11.47
CA LEU A 106 1.64 2.16 -11.75
C LEU A 106 3.11 1.81 -12.06
N PRO A 107 3.78 0.94 -11.28
CA PRO A 107 5.16 0.54 -11.58
C PRO A 107 5.30 -0.15 -12.95
N GLU A 108 4.31 -0.94 -13.36
CA GLU A 108 4.26 -1.60 -14.67
C GLU A 108 4.16 -0.60 -15.82
N LEU A 109 3.49 0.54 -15.59
CA LEU A 109 3.42 1.67 -16.52
C LEU A 109 4.66 2.57 -16.46
N GLY A 110 5.67 2.21 -15.66
CA GLY A 110 6.85 3.05 -15.40
C GLY A 110 6.52 4.34 -14.64
N MET A 111 5.41 4.37 -13.92
CA MET A 111 4.95 5.52 -13.15
C MET A 111 5.24 5.32 -11.66
N PRO A 112 5.66 6.36 -10.93
CA PRO A 112 5.88 6.24 -9.49
C PRO A 112 4.54 6.08 -8.74
N THR A 113 4.58 5.47 -7.56
CA THR A 113 3.41 5.22 -6.70
C THR A 113 3.06 6.41 -5.80
N GLN A 114 3.23 7.63 -6.32
CA GLN A 114 2.92 8.85 -5.57
C GLN A 114 1.41 9.07 -5.40
N GLU A 115 1.03 9.77 -4.33
CA GLU A 115 -0.36 9.93 -3.89
C GLU A 115 -1.30 10.46 -4.97
N TYR A 116 -0.84 11.43 -5.77
CA TYR A 116 -1.65 11.97 -6.88
C TYR A 116 -1.93 10.93 -7.97
N LEU A 117 -0.92 10.17 -8.39
CA LEU A 117 -1.05 9.12 -9.40
C LEU A 117 -1.94 7.97 -8.90
N VAL A 118 -1.75 7.57 -7.64
CA VAL A 118 -2.61 6.59 -6.96
C VAL A 118 -4.05 7.10 -6.91
N PHE A 119 -4.27 8.39 -6.65
CA PHE A 119 -5.59 9.00 -6.71
C PHE A 119 -6.19 8.92 -8.12
N VAL A 120 -5.46 9.35 -9.15
CA VAL A 120 -5.96 9.34 -10.55
C VAL A 120 -6.35 7.94 -10.97
N TYR A 121 -5.50 6.94 -10.70
CA TYR A 121 -5.78 5.54 -10.97
C TYR A 121 -7.05 5.06 -10.26
N ASN A 122 -7.14 5.27 -8.95
CA ASN A 122 -8.29 4.82 -8.15
C ASN A 122 -9.59 5.54 -8.58
N HIS A 123 -9.49 6.81 -8.96
CA HIS A 123 -10.60 7.60 -9.49
C HIS A 123 -11.11 7.02 -10.81
N PHE A 124 -10.19 6.64 -11.70
CA PHE A 124 -10.50 5.94 -12.94
C PHE A 124 -11.18 4.58 -12.73
N CYS A 125 -10.69 3.77 -11.80
CA CYS A 125 -11.27 2.46 -11.51
C CYS A 125 -12.68 2.57 -10.93
N THR A 126 -12.93 3.58 -10.09
CA THR A 126 -14.18 3.71 -9.34
C THR A 126 -15.27 4.46 -10.11
N ARG A 127 -14.92 5.45 -10.94
CA ARG A 127 -15.91 6.26 -11.67
C ARG A 127 -16.22 5.70 -13.06
N ARG A 128 -17.52 5.67 -13.39
CA ARG A 128 -18.02 5.16 -14.68
C ARG A 128 -17.76 6.08 -15.88
N GLY A 129 -17.47 7.36 -15.66
CA GLY A 129 -17.26 8.37 -16.73
C GLY A 129 -15.80 8.72 -17.03
N VAL A 130 -14.83 8.00 -16.43
CA VAL A 130 -13.40 8.24 -16.69
C VAL A 130 -12.88 7.17 -17.64
N HIS A 131 -12.34 7.61 -18.77
CA HIS A 131 -11.88 6.74 -19.85
C HIS A 131 -10.35 6.63 -19.88
N VAL A 132 -9.86 5.51 -20.39
CA VAL A 132 -8.42 5.19 -20.49
C VAL A 132 -7.60 6.33 -21.12
N PRO A 133 -8.02 6.97 -22.23
CA PRO A 133 -7.24 8.04 -22.85
C PRO A 133 -7.03 9.26 -21.95
N GLN A 134 -8.00 9.58 -21.08
CA GLN A 134 -7.89 10.70 -20.15
C GLN A 134 -6.83 10.44 -19.08
N VAL A 135 -6.78 9.19 -18.58
CA VAL A 135 -5.80 8.76 -17.58
C VAL A 135 -4.40 8.74 -18.18
N ILE A 136 -4.26 8.20 -19.40
CA ILE A 136 -2.97 8.17 -20.10
C ILE A 136 -2.48 9.59 -20.38
N GLN A 137 -3.36 10.48 -20.82
CA GLN A 137 -2.98 11.87 -21.05
C GLN A 137 -2.51 12.54 -19.76
N GLU A 138 -3.22 12.33 -18.65
CA GLU A 138 -2.79 12.84 -17.34
C GLU A 138 -1.42 12.26 -16.95
N PHE A 139 -1.22 10.94 -17.10
CA PHE A 139 0.06 10.29 -16.78
C PHE A 139 1.22 10.80 -17.64
N ARG A 140 0.97 11.09 -18.92
CA ARG A 140 1.98 11.69 -19.81
C ARG A 140 2.42 13.07 -19.34
N LEU A 141 1.48 13.90 -18.88
CA LEU A 141 1.80 15.23 -18.32
C LEU A 141 2.66 15.08 -17.06
N LEU A 142 2.39 14.07 -16.23
CA LEU A 142 3.07 13.85 -14.95
C LEU A 142 4.43 13.16 -15.05
N LYS A 143 4.90 12.80 -16.26
CA LYS A 143 6.26 12.26 -16.44
C LYS A 143 7.33 13.28 -16.06
N GLU A 144 7.01 14.57 -16.14
CA GLU A 144 7.87 15.65 -15.65
C GLU A 144 7.86 15.68 -14.10
N HIS A 145 8.98 15.27 -13.48
CA HIS A 145 9.12 15.17 -12.01
C HIS A 145 8.74 16.45 -11.25
N ARG A 146 8.91 17.61 -11.89
CA ARG A 146 8.59 18.92 -11.29
C ARG A 146 7.09 19.08 -11.01
N ILE A 147 6.23 18.60 -11.90
CA ILE A 147 4.77 18.75 -11.75
C ILE A 147 4.27 17.98 -10.52
N LEU A 148 4.81 16.78 -10.29
CA LEU A 148 4.48 15.97 -9.13
C LEU A 148 4.93 16.60 -7.81
N GLN A 149 6.11 17.21 -7.79
CA GLN A 149 6.60 18.00 -6.65
C GLN A 149 5.71 19.21 -6.38
N ASP A 150 5.39 19.98 -7.41
CA ASP A 150 4.50 21.15 -7.31
C ASP A 150 3.10 20.78 -6.78
N ILE A 151 2.57 19.59 -7.14
CA ILE A 151 1.30 19.08 -6.60
C ILE A 151 1.42 18.76 -5.10
N ALA A 152 2.53 18.17 -4.67
CA ALA A 152 2.78 17.87 -3.26
C ALA A 152 2.89 19.18 -2.45
N GLU A 153 3.66 20.16 -2.94
CA GLU A 153 3.78 21.49 -2.32
C GLU A 153 2.42 22.20 -2.24
N LEU A 154 1.62 22.14 -3.31
CA LEU A 154 0.28 22.73 -3.32
C LEU A 154 -0.63 22.10 -2.26
N LYS A 155 -0.53 20.77 -2.07
CA LYS A 155 -1.26 20.05 -1.04
C LYS A 155 -0.85 20.55 0.35
N GLU A 156 0.45 20.64 0.64
CA GLU A 156 0.96 21.13 1.91
C GLU A 156 0.53 22.59 2.19
N ALA A 157 0.46 23.42 1.15
CA ALA A 157 -0.08 24.77 1.21
C ALA A 157 -1.63 24.84 1.34
N GLY A 158 -2.31 23.70 1.54
CA GLY A 158 -3.75 23.61 1.78
C GLY A 158 -4.64 23.67 0.53
N GLY A 159 -4.08 23.48 -0.67
CA GLY A 159 -4.87 23.29 -1.89
C GLY A 159 -5.78 24.46 -2.25
N ARG A 160 -5.32 25.70 -2.02
CA ARG A 160 -6.12 26.91 -2.27
C ARG A 160 -6.07 27.28 -3.75
N ARG A 161 -7.24 27.53 -4.36
CA ARG A 161 -7.35 27.96 -5.78
C ARG A 161 -6.68 29.30 -6.08
N ASN A 162 -6.50 30.14 -5.06
CA ASN A 162 -5.81 31.42 -5.18
C ASN A 162 -4.28 31.29 -5.17
N ASN A 163 -3.74 30.09 -4.91
CA ASN A 163 -2.30 29.84 -4.93
C ASN A 163 -1.79 29.95 -6.38
N PRO A 164 -0.69 30.69 -6.66
CA PRO A 164 -0.09 30.75 -7.98
C PRO A 164 0.27 29.36 -8.53
N LEU A 165 0.74 28.42 -7.69
CA LEU A 165 1.04 27.04 -8.06
C LEU A 165 -0.19 26.31 -8.61
N TYR A 166 -1.38 26.54 -8.02
CA TYR A 166 -2.61 25.95 -8.52
C TYR A 166 -2.93 26.41 -9.95
N ARG A 167 -2.72 27.71 -10.25
CA ARG A 167 -2.97 28.24 -11.60
C ARG A 167 -1.97 27.69 -12.61
N GLN A 168 -0.70 27.57 -12.22
CA GLN A 168 0.35 26.97 -13.05
C GLN A 168 0.02 25.50 -13.36
N LEU A 169 -0.25 24.70 -12.32
CA LEU A 169 -0.65 23.29 -12.46
C LEU A 169 -1.92 23.12 -13.30
N LYS A 170 -2.88 24.04 -13.20
CA LYS A 170 -4.06 24.04 -14.08
C LYS A 170 -3.75 24.41 -15.52
N ALA A 171 -2.80 25.30 -15.76
CA ALA A 171 -2.37 25.65 -17.11
C ALA A 171 -1.69 24.46 -17.82
N HIS A 172 -1.09 23.53 -17.08
CA HIS A 172 -0.58 22.26 -17.61
C HIS A 172 -1.68 21.27 -18.04
N GLY A 173 -2.96 21.59 -17.81
CA GLY A 173 -4.08 20.78 -18.28
C GLY A 173 -4.44 19.60 -17.38
N LEU A 174 -4.02 19.60 -16.11
CA LEU A 174 -4.34 18.54 -15.14
C LEU A 174 -5.85 18.49 -14.85
N GLN A 175 -6.49 17.44 -15.36
CA GLN A 175 -7.94 17.28 -15.34
C GLN A 175 -8.44 16.83 -13.97
N PHE A 176 -7.64 16.04 -13.26
CA PHE A 176 -8.03 15.43 -11.99
C PHE A 176 -7.64 16.26 -10.75
N LEU A 177 -6.92 17.37 -10.93
CA LEU A 177 -6.39 18.19 -9.84
C LEU A 177 -7.48 18.71 -8.89
N ASP A 178 -8.60 19.21 -9.41
CA ASP A 178 -9.71 19.69 -8.58
C ASP A 178 -10.32 18.57 -7.74
N ALA A 179 -10.52 17.40 -8.35
CA ALA A 179 -11.08 16.24 -7.68
C ALA A 179 -10.14 15.72 -6.59
N PHE A 180 -8.82 15.77 -6.84
CA PHE A 180 -7.80 15.43 -5.86
C PHE A 180 -7.86 16.37 -4.66
N LEU A 181 -7.78 17.70 -4.89
CA LEU A 181 -7.80 18.69 -3.81
C LEU A 181 -9.10 18.66 -3.02
N LYS A 182 -10.24 18.39 -3.67
CA LYS A 182 -11.52 18.21 -2.99
C LYS A 182 -11.48 16.99 -2.07
N LYS A 183 -10.99 15.85 -2.56
CA LYS A 183 -10.86 14.63 -1.74
C LYS A 183 -9.94 14.88 -0.56
N GLN A 184 -8.80 15.55 -0.75
CA GLN A 184 -7.88 15.87 0.35
C GLN A 184 -8.57 16.66 1.47
N LYS A 185 -9.45 17.62 1.13
CA LYS A 185 -10.25 18.37 2.13
C LYS A 185 -11.30 17.52 2.84
N GLU A 186 -11.87 16.52 2.17
CA GLU A 186 -12.81 15.56 2.78
C GLU A 186 -12.09 14.56 3.71
N THR A 187 -10.83 14.26 3.44
CA THR A 187 -9.93 13.43 4.28
C THR A 187 -9.24 14.20 5.41
N ASP A 188 -9.81 15.34 5.83
CA ASP A 188 -9.31 16.18 6.94
C ASP A 188 -8.91 15.31 8.16
N PRO A 189 -7.83 15.64 8.89
CA PRO A 189 -7.25 14.79 9.93
C PRO A 189 -8.25 14.46 11.06
N THR A 190 -9.30 15.27 11.22
CA THR A 190 -10.43 14.99 12.10
C THR A 190 -11.14 13.68 11.72
N ASN A 191 -11.43 13.46 10.44
CA ASN A 191 -12.03 12.22 9.94
C ASN A 191 -11.07 11.02 10.08
N ARG A 192 -9.76 11.24 9.87
CA ARG A 192 -8.76 10.18 10.05
C ARG A 192 -8.61 9.76 11.50
N GLN A 193 -8.53 10.72 12.43
CA GLN A 193 -8.51 10.44 13.87
C GLN A 193 -9.80 9.77 14.34
N GLU A 194 -10.95 10.14 13.76
CA GLU A 194 -12.23 9.51 14.04
C GLU A 194 -12.30 8.08 13.51
N MET A 195 -11.83 7.82 12.29
CA MET A 195 -11.70 6.46 11.74
C MET A 195 -10.71 5.61 12.55
N GLU A 196 -9.57 6.18 12.97
CA GLU A 196 -8.60 5.48 13.84
C GLU A 196 -9.21 5.16 15.21
N ARG A 197 -10.01 6.07 15.79
CA ARG A 197 -10.77 5.82 17.02
C ARG A 197 -11.80 4.72 16.83
N GLN A 198 -12.57 4.75 15.74
CA GLN A 198 -13.57 3.73 15.42
C GLN A 198 -12.91 2.36 15.19
N LEU A 199 -11.82 2.30 14.44
CA LEU A 199 -11.06 1.08 14.24
C LEU A 199 -10.53 0.53 15.56
N LYS A 200 -9.98 1.40 16.42
CA LYS A 200 -9.50 0.99 17.75
C LYS A 200 -10.63 0.48 18.64
N GLN A 201 -11.81 1.08 18.59
CA GLN A 201 -13.00 0.59 19.29
C GLN A 201 -13.42 -0.79 18.78
N LEU A 202 -13.50 -1.00 17.46
CA LEU A 202 -13.82 -2.30 16.87
C LEU A 202 -12.81 -3.38 17.25
N MET A 203 -11.51 -3.05 17.25
CA MET A 203 -10.45 -3.97 17.68
C MET A 203 -10.58 -4.34 19.16
N ASN A 204 -10.89 -3.38 20.04
CA ASN A 204 -11.14 -3.65 21.45
C ASN A 204 -12.39 -4.51 21.68
N MET A 205 -13.45 -4.29 20.89
CA MET A 205 -14.64 -5.13 20.93
C MET A 205 -14.31 -6.56 20.51
N ALA A 206 -13.57 -6.74 19.41
CA ALA A 206 -13.15 -8.06 18.94
C ALA A 206 -12.30 -8.81 20.00
N ALA A 207 -11.32 -8.15 20.62
CA ALA A 207 -10.54 -8.73 21.70
C ALA A 207 -11.41 -9.12 22.91
N SER A 208 -12.39 -8.28 23.27
CA SER A 208 -13.33 -8.55 24.37
C SER A 208 -14.23 -9.75 24.07
N SER A 209 -14.75 -9.87 22.84
CA SER A 209 -15.52 -11.03 22.39
C SER A 209 -14.68 -12.32 22.47
N TYR A 210 -13.38 -12.24 22.11
CA TYR A 210 -12.48 -13.39 22.24
C TYR A 210 -12.21 -13.77 23.70
N LEU A 211 -12.06 -12.79 24.60
CA LEU A 211 -11.93 -13.03 26.03
C LEU A 211 -13.18 -13.73 26.60
N GLN A 212 -14.37 -13.27 26.23
CA GLN A 212 -15.63 -13.90 26.62
C GLN A 212 -15.76 -15.32 26.06
N TYR A 213 -15.33 -15.54 24.82
CA TYR A 213 -15.21 -16.88 24.26
C TYR A 213 -14.31 -17.79 25.12
N LEU A 214 -13.12 -17.34 25.53
CA LEU A 214 -12.24 -18.12 26.39
C LEU A 214 -12.88 -18.44 27.75
N GLN A 215 -13.62 -17.50 28.34
CA GLN A 215 -14.37 -17.72 29.58
C GLN A 215 -15.47 -18.76 29.39
N LEU A 216 -16.25 -18.70 28.31
CA LEU A 216 -17.28 -19.71 28.04
C LEU A 216 -16.66 -21.09 27.83
N ARG A 217 -15.51 -21.16 27.15
CA ARG A 217 -14.75 -22.41 26.97
C ARG A 217 -14.23 -22.96 28.30
N SER A 218 -13.77 -22.11 29.21
CA SER A 218 -13.31 -22.54 30.54
C SER A 218 -14.45 -23.05 31.42
N HIS A 219 -15.69 -22.60 31.19
CA HIS A 219 -16.90 -23.10 31.84
C HIS A 219 -17.51 -24.33 31.16
N GLY A 220 -16.77 -24.96 30.23
CA GLY A 220 -17.17 -26.23 29.60
C GLY A 220 -18.05 -26.10 28.37
N MET A 221 -18.30 -24.88 27.87
CA MET A 221 -19.09 -24.69 26.65
C MET A 221 -18.33 -25.22 25.42
N LYS A 222 -19.03 -25.91 24.52
CA LYS A 222 -18.45 -26.43 23.27
C LYS A 222 -18.05 -25.28 22.34
N ASP A 223 -16.98 -25.47 21.57
CA ASP A 223 -16.37 -24.43 20.72
C ASP A 223 -17.39 -23.74 19.80
N ALA A 224 -18.12 -24.51 18.99
CA ALA A 224 -19.13 -23.96 18.09
C ALA A 224 -20.24 -23.17 18.81
N GLN A 225 -20.63 -23.61 20.01
CA GLN A 225 -21.64 -22.92 20.82
C GLN A 225 -21.08 -21.63 21.43
N ALA A 226 -19.86 -21.66 21.95
CA ALA A 226 -19.19 -20.49 22.51
C ALA A 226 -18.96 -19.41 21.44
N ARG A 227 -18.51 -19.81 20.24
CA ARG A 227 -18.35 -18.90 19.09
C ARG A 227 -19.67 -18.25 18.68
N ARG A 228 -20.74 -19.04 18.57
CA ARG A 228 -22.09 -18.53 18.30
C ARG A 228 -22.54 -17.51 19.35
N HIS A 229 -22.28 -17.79 20.62
CA HIS A 229 -22.71 -16.95 21.74
C HIS A 229 -22.05 -15.56 21.74
N VAL A 230 -20.82 -15.44 21.24
CA VAL A 230 -20.07 -14.17 21.20
C VAL A 230 -19.98 -13.56 19.79
N GLY A 231 -20.71 -14.11 18.82
CA GLY A 231 -20.71 -13.62 17.44
C GLY A 231 -19.40 -13.86 16.67
N LEU A 232 -18.63 -14.89 17.05
CA LEU A 232 -17.37 -15.29 16.39
C LEU A 232 -17.55 -16.53 15.49
N GLU A 233 -18.71 -16.68 14.86
CA GLU A 233 -18.98 -17.79 13.95
C GLU A 233 -18.18 -17.70 12.65
N ASP A 234 -17.93 -16.47 12.18
CA ASP A 234 -17.10 -16.23 11.00
C ASP A 234 -15.62 -16.48 11.33
N GLU A 235 -14.99 -17.36 10.57
CA GLU A 235 -13.61 -17.81 10.80
C GLU A 235 -12.58 -16.69 10.60
N VAL A 236 -12.85 -15.73 9.70
CA VAL A 236 -11.97 -14.58 9.49
C VAL A 236 -12.05 -13.63 10.68
N PHE A 237 -13.27 -13.33 11.13
CA PHE A 237 -13.51 -12.47 12.28
C PHE A 237 -12.98 -13.10 13.58
N TYR A 238 -13.13 -14.41 13.77
CA TYR A 238 -12.53 -15.15 14.88
C TYR A 238 -11.00 -15.00 14.91
N ARG A 239 -10.34 -15.12 13.75
CA ARG A 239 -8.89 -14.93 13.64
C ARG A 239 -8.48 -13.50 13.94
N ILE A 240 -9.21 -12.51 13.44
CA ILE A 240 -8.96 -11.09 13.75
C ILE A 240 -9.08 -10.87 15.26
N ALA A 241 -10.14 -11.37 15.90
CA ALA A 241 -10.37 -11.26 17.33
C ALA A 241 -9.24 -11.91 18.17
N LEU A 242 -8.81 -13.12 17.79
CA LEU A 242 -7.67 -13.82 18.40
C LEU A 242 -6.36 -13.01 18.25
N TYR A 243 -5.99 -12.60 17.03
CA TYR A 243 -4.75 -11.87 16.81
C TYR A 243 -4.75 -10.53 17.53
N THR A 244 -5.90 -9.85 17.56
CA THR A 244 -6.05 -8.58 18.29
C THR A 244 -5.85 -8.78 19.79
N PHE A 245 -6.46 -9.81 20.38
CA PHE A 245 -6.27 -10.16 21.78
C PHE A 245 -4.80 -10.47 22.11
N MET A 246 -4.09 -11.20 21.24
CA MET A 246 -2.67 -11.51 21.45
C MET A 246 -1.75 -10.30 21.36
N LEU A 247 -2.09 -9.29 20.54
CA LEU A 247 -1.32 -8.06 20.41
C LEU A 247 -1.53 -7.08 21.58
N GLN A 248 -2.60 -7.27 22.37
CA GLN A 248 -2.93 -6.43 23.53
C GLN A 248 -2.39 -6.97 24.86
N LYS A 249 -1.80 -8.17 24.87
CA LYS A 249 -1.06 -8.75 26.00
C LYS A 249 0.43 -8.47 25.87
#